data_AF-A0A940NFX2-F1
#
_entry.id   AF-A0A940NFX2-F1
#
_cell.length_a   1.000
_cell.length_b   1.000
_cell.length_c   1.000
_cell.angle_alpha   90.00
_cell.angle_beta   90.00
_cell.angle_gamma   90.00
#
_symmetry.space_group_name_H-M   'P 1'
#
loop_
_entity.id
_entity.type
_entity.pdbx_description
1 polymer ?
#
loop_
_entity_poly.entity_id
_entity_poly.type
_entity_poly.pdbx_seq_one_letter_code
_entity_poly.pdbx_strand_id
1 'polypeptide(L)'
;MMSKDNLPDVLRFLTGFLLALQLLLHSFGINFLKNNQIEAIVNIISFLYILYFGAKHNYLGKKGQAQKAVLQKAGLEKCKDKPADKMEK
;
A
#
# COMPACT_ATOMS: atom_id res chain seq x y z
N MET A 1 -6.43 23.92 -11.89
CA MET A 1 -6.06 22.98 -12.97
C MET A 1 -4.80 22.25 -12.56
N MET A 2 -4.93 21.04 -12.01
CA MET A 2 -3.81 20.11 -11.82
C MET A 2 -4.17 18.87 -12.64
N SER A 3 -3.96 18.95 -13.95
CA SER A 3 -4.10 17.80 -14.83
C SER A 3 -3.06 16.75 -14.43
N LYS A 4 -3.45 15.48 -14.42
CA LYS A 4 -2.64 14.34 -13.94
C LYS A 4 -1.27 14.25 -14.65
N ASP A 5 -1.19 14.80 -15.85
CA ASP A 5 0.02 14.88 -16.70
C ASP A 5 1.08 15.85 -16.16
N ASN A 6 0.70 16.84 -15.34
CA ASN A 6 1.60 17.84 -14.78
C ASN A 6 2.18 17.43 -13.42
N LEU A 7 1.68 16.34 -12.82
CA LEU A 7 2.16 15.84 -11.53
C LEU A 7 3.68 15.58 -11.49
N PRO A 8 4.31 14.91 -12.50
CA PRO A 8 5.75 14.72 -12.50
C PRO A 8 6.54 16.04 -12.55
N ASP A 9 6.05 17.04 -13.28
CA ASP A 9 6.72 18.34 -13.38
C ASP A 9 6.59 19.16 -12.09
N VAL A 10 5.41 19.13 -11.46
CA VAL A 10 5.22 19.72 -10.13
C VAL A 10 6.11 19.05 -9.10
N LEU A 11 6.25 17.72 -9.16
CA LEU A 11 7.12 16.98 -8.25
C LEU A 11 8.60 17.31 -8.47
N ARG A 12 9.04 17.44 -9.73
CA ARG A 12 10.41 17.90 -10.07
C ARG A 12 10.68 19.30 -9.54
N PHE A 13 9.75 20.24 -9.78
CA PHE A 13 9.88 21.62 -9.31
C PHE A 13 9.95 21.69 -7.78
N LEU A 14 9.04 21.00 -7.08
CA LEU A 14 9.06 20.91 -5.61
C LEU A 14 10.35 20.30 -5.08
N THR A 15 10.82 19.22 -5.71
CA THR A 15 12.06 18.55 -5.29
C THR A 15 13.25 19.48 -5.43
N GLY A 16 13.38 20.16 -6.58
CA GLY A 16 14.44 21.14 -6.83
C GLY A 16 14.38 22.32 -5.86
N PHE A 17 13.18 22.85 -5.60
CA PHE A 17 12.97 23.92 -4.64
C PHE A 17 13.37 23.52 -3.21
N LEU A 18 12.94 22.35 -2.74
CA LEU A 18 13.29 21.85 -1.40
C LEU A 18 14.80 21.59 -1.25
N LEU A 19 15.46 21.11 -2.30
CA LEU A 19 16.92 20.92 -2.32
C LEU A 19 17.66 22.27 -2.23
N ALA A 20 17.23 23.25 -3.02
CA ALA A 20 17.81 24.60 -2.97
C ALA A 20 17.59 25.25 -1.60
N LEU A 21 16.39 25.11 -1.02
CA LEU A 21 16.06 25.63 0.31
C LEU A 21 16.89 24.96 1.41
N GLN A 22 17.09 23.63 1.33
CA GLN A 22 17.98 22.90 2.24
C GLN A 22 19.41 23.43 2.18
N LEU A 23 19.96 23.64 0.98
CA LEU A 23 21.31 24.19 0.79
C LEU A 23 21.44 25.60 1.35
N LEU A 24 20.44 26.45 1.08
CA LEU A 24 20.39 27.82 1.60
C LEU A 24 20.40 27.82 3.13
N LEU A 25 19.51 27.04 3.77
CA LEU A 25 19.41 26.99 5.22
C LEU A 25 20.65 26.35 5.86
N HIS A 26 21.24 25.36 5.21
CA HIS A 26 22.51 24.78 5.63
C HIS A 26 23.63 25.84 5.67
N SER A 27 23.68 26.76 4.69
CA SER A 27 24.67 27.85 4.69
C SER A 27 24.55 28.77 5.91
N PHE A 28 23.37 28.85 6.53
CA PHE A 28 23.13 29.57 7.79
C PHE A 28 23.32 28.71 9.05
N GLY A 29 23.81 27.47 8.92
CA GLY A 29 23.94 26.51 10.01
C GLY A 29 22.63 25.86 10.46
N ILE A 30 21.55 26.06 9.70
CA ILE A 30 20.21 25.52 10.01
C ILE A 30 20.02 24.20 9.24
N ASN A 31 20.02 23.09 9.98
CA ASN A 31 19.68 21.78 9.42
C ASN A 31 18.16 21.63 9.31
N PHE A 32 17.60 22.09 8.19
CA PHE A 32 16.16 22.09 7.91
C PHE A 32 15.58 20.67 7.80
N LEU A 33 16.23 19.78 7.03
CA LEU A 33 15.99 18.34 7.05
C LEU A 33 17.04 17.66 7.92
N LYS A 34 16.64 17.19 9.10
CA LYS A 34 17.49 16.29 9.91
C LYS A 34 17.40 14.87 9.36
N ASN A 35 18.52 14.13 9.37
CA ASN A 35 18.57 12.76 8.86
C ASN A 35 17.44 11.87 9.41
N ASN A 36 17.12 12.01 10.71
CA ASN A 36 16.06 11.24 11.36
C ASN A 36 14.65 11.53 10.79
N GLN A 37 14.39 12.76 10.33
CA GLN A 37 13.11 13.13 9.72
C GLN A 37 12.99 12.56 8.31
N ILE A 38 14.09 12.57 7.55
CA ILE A 38 14.14 11.94 6.22
C ILE A 38 13.89 10.44 6.36
N GLU A 39 14.58 9.79 7.30
CA GLU A 39 14.44 8.36 7.56
C GLU A 39 13.01 7.98 7.98
N ALA A 40 12.36 8.79 8.83
CA ALA A 40 10.97 8.60 9.21
C ALA A 40 10.01 8.70 8.01
N ILE A 41 10.19 9.69 7.13
CA ILE A 41 9.36 9.88 5.93
C ILE A 41 9.54 8.68 4.98
N VAL A 42 10.79 8.28 4.72
CA VAL A 42 11.10 7.12 3.85
C VAL A 42 10.49 5.84 4.41
N ASN A 43 10.57 5.62 5.72
CA ASN A 43 9.98 4.44 6.36
C ASN A 43 8.45 4.42 6.24
N ILE A 44 7.77 5.54 6.47
CA ILE A 44 6.30 5.63 6.33
C ILE A 44 5.88 5.37 4.88
N ILE A 45 6.54 6.00 3.90
CA ILE A 45 6.23 5.81 2.48
C ILE A 45 6.48 4.34 2.08
N SER A 46 7.59 3.77 2.51
CA SER A 46 7.94 2.37 2.23
C SER A 46 6.93 1.40 2.84
N PHE A 47 6.53 1.63 4.09
CA PHE A 47 5.51 0.84 4.76
C PHE A 47 4.16 0.90 4.03
N LEU A 48 3.70 2.09 3.66
CA LEU A 48 2.46 2.27 2.89
C LEU A 48 2.54 1.61 1.52
N TYR A 49 3.69 1.67 0.85
CA TYR A 49 3.92 0.99 -0.42
C TYR A 49 3.80 -0.53 -0.27
N ILE A 50 4.43 -1.10 0.76
CA ILE A 50 4.35 -2.54 1.06
C ILE A 50 2.89 -2.94 1.38
N LEU A 51 2.18 -2.16 2.19
CA LEU A 51 0.76 -2.41 2.48
C LEU A 51 -0.11 -2.36 1.23
N TYR A 52 0.08 -1.34 0.38
CA TYR A 52 -0.65 -1.21 -0.88
C TYR A 52 -0.39 -2.40 -1.80
N PHE A 53 0.88 -2.78 -1.95
CA PHE A 53 1.27 -3.91 -2.79
C PHE A 53 0.69 -5.22 -2.23
N GLY A 54 0.83 -5.47 -0.93
CA GLY A 54 0.26 -6.63 -0.26
C GLY A 54 -1.26 -6.72 -0.39
N ALA A 55 -1.97 -5.59 -0.23
CA ALA A 55 -3.43 -5.53 -0.39
C ALA A 55 -3.87 -5.78 -1.85
N LYS A 56 -3.24 -5.11 -2.81
CA LYS A 56 -3.61 -5.20 -4.24
C LYS A 56 -3.22 -6.53 -4.87
N HIS A 57 -2.08 -7.07 -4.46
CA HIS A 57 -1.54 -8.33 -4.95
C HIS A 57 -1.82 -9.50 -4.01
N ASN A 58 -2.82 -9.38 -3.12
CA ASN A 58 -3.21 -10.46 -2.21
C ASN A 58 -3.74 -11.67 -3.00
N TYR A 59 -2.79 -12.54 -3.34
CA TYR A 59 -2.93 -13.68 -4.24
C TYR A 59 -3.72 -14.83 -3.60
N LEU A 60 -3.79 -14.84 -2.26
CA LEU A 60 -4.50 -15.83 -1.46
C LEU A 60 -6.02 -15.77 -1.70
N GLY A 61 -6.60 -14.58 -1.86
CA GLY A 61 -8.04 -14.42 -2.14
C GLY A 61 -8.42 -14.87 -3.55
N LYS A 62 -7.63 -14.48 -4.56
CA LYS A 62 -7.92 -14.81 -5.97
C LYS A 62 -7.80 -16.30 -6.27
N LYS A 63 -6.78 -16.97 -5.73
CA LYS A 63 -6.65 -18.43 -5.87
C LYS A 63 -7.74 -19.19 -5.12
N GLY A 64 -8.08 -18.76 -3.90
CA GLY A 64 -9.17 -19.37 -3.14
C GLY A 64 -10.53 -19.19 -3.83
N GLN A 65 -10.79 -18.03 -4.43
CA GLN A 65 -12.01 -17.79 -5.21
C GLN A 65 -12.04 -18.59 -6.51
N ALA A 66 -10.92 -18.65 -7.25
CA ALA A 66 -10.82 -19.46 -8.46
C ALA A 66 -11.00 -20.96 -8.17
N GLN A 67 -10.42 -21.45 -7.07
CA GLN A 67 -10.59 -22.82 -6.62
C GLN A 67 -12.05 -23.09 -6.24
N LYS A 68 -12.70 -22.20 -5.47
CA LYS A 68 -14.14 -22.32 -5.17
C LYS A 68 -15.00 -22.35 -6.43
N ALA A 69 -14.70 -21.51 -7.43
CA ALA A 69 -15.41 -21.49 -8.71
C ALA A 69 -15.23 -22.80 -9.50
N VAL A 70 -14.05 -23.41 -9.46
CA VAL A 70 -13.80 -24.73 -10.07
C VAL A 70 -14.56 -25.83 -9.33
N LEU A 71 -14.56 -25.85 -7.99
CA LEU A 71 -15.32 -26.83 -7.21
C LEU A 71 -16.84 -26.71 -7.44
N GLN A 72 -17.37 -25.49 -7.54
CA GLN A 72 -18.79 -25.25 -7.87
C GLN A 72 -19.16 -25.78 -9.26
N LYS A 73 -18.32 -25.50 -10.28
CA LYS A 73 -18.55 -26.01 -11.64
C LYS A 73 -18.51 -27.55 -11.73
N ALA A 74 -17.71 -28.18 -10.88
CA ALA A 74 -17.61 -29.63 -10.80
C ALA A 74 -18.71 -30.27 -9.93
N GLY A 75 -19.61 -29.49 -9.32
CA GLY A 75 -20.64 -29.99 -8.40
C GLY A 75 -20.07 -30.55 -7.09
N LEU A 76 -18.81 -30.23 -6.77
CA LEU A 76 -18.08 -30.69 -5.58
C LEU A 76 -18.00 -29.59 -4.51
N GLU A 77 -18.92 -28.63 -4.55
CA GLU A 77 -18.99 -27.61 -3.52
C GLU A 77 -19.18 -28.26 -2.15
N LYS A 78 -18.39 -27.83 -1.16
CA LYS A 78 -18.48 -28.40 0.20
C LYS A 78 -19.94 -28.32 0.65
N CYS A 79 -20.56 -29.48 0.87
CA CYS A 79 -21.79 -29.56 1.63
C CYS A 79 -21.56 -28.79 2.92
N LYS A 80 -22.35 -27.74 3.17
CA LYS A 80 -22.41 -27.16 4.50
C LYS A 80 -23.08 -28.22 5.35
N ASP A 81 -22.28 -29.09 5.96
CA ASP A 81 -22.76 -29.85 7.10
C ASP A 81 -23.30 -28.79 8.06
N LYS A 82 -24.63 -28.81 8.22
CA LYS A 82 -25.32 -28.01 9.23
C LYS A 82 -24.53 -28.22 10.53
N PRO A 83 -24.31 -27.17 11.35
CA PRO A 83 -23.76 -27.39 12.67
C PRO A 83 -24.59 -28.50 13.31
N ALA A 84 -23.88 -29.55 13.75
CA ALA A 84 -24.46 -30.76 14.29
C ALA A 84 -25.64 -30.38 15.18
N ASP A 85 -26.76 -31.01 14.84
CA ASP A 85 -28.02 -30.99 15.53
C ASP A 85 -27.83 -30.85 17.04
N LYS A 86 -28.67 -30.02 17.64
CA LYS A 86 -28.91 -30.02 19.08
C LYS A 86 -29.53 -31.37 19.43
N MET A 87 -28.70 -32.39 19.57
CA MET A 87 -29.06 -33.61 20.28
C MET A 87 -28.64 -33.44 21.73
N GLU A 88 -29.53 -32.86 22.54
CA GLU A 88 -29.79 -33.42 23.85
C GLU A 88 -31.20 -33.02 24.28
N LYS A 89 -31.96 -34.06 24.66
CA LYS A 89 -33.31 -34.00 25.21
C LYS A 89 -33.29 -33.46 26.63
#